data_AF-A0A1I5PAB6-F1
#
_entry.id   AF-A0A1I5PAB6-F1
#
_cell.length_a   1.000
_cell.length_b   1.000
_cell.length_c   1.000
_cell.angle_alpha   90.00
_cell.angle_beta   90.00
_cell.angle_gamma   90.00
#
_symmetry.space_group_name_H-M   'P 1'
#
loop_
_entity.id
_entity.type
_entity.pdbx_description
1 polymer ?
#
loop_
_entity_poly.entity_id
_entity_poly.type
_entity_poly.pdbx_seq_one_letter_code
_entity_poly.pdbx_strand_id
1 'polypeptide(L)'
;MDFSFELNYIDSLSCPGILKARLMNELNGQDSSKFEFYLEIYVASLSEAKSLLSEAQLLFNNESYERAYFLGMAALEEISKSQLAADTFTGYITEKDFKSSYRDHEKKINRVKWIQLDGNSIPVYSYLIDSIEIEDFDFNKKMQAMYVDVDFHLKKVSKPNEKIIKEYAQSIIKAVEVGLHRIHEVTVQEGEQIGTKGFMK
;
A
#
# COMPACT_ATOMS: atom_id res chain seq x y z
N MET A 1 -11.40 1.74 -14.55
CA MET A 1 -12.52 1.31 -13.68
C MET A 1 -12.53 2.29 -12.51
N ASP A 2 -13.66 2.91 -12.17
CA ASP A 2 -13.70 3.91 -11.09
C ASP A 2 -13.89 3.18 -9.76
N PHE A 3 -12.79 2.93 -9.04
CA PHE A 3 -12.77 2.23 -7.76
C PHE A 3 -13.11 3.15 -6.57
N SER A 4 -13.34 4.44 -6.80
CA SER A 4 -13.44 5.45 -5.73
C SER A 4 -14.66 5.27 -4.82
N PHE A 5 -15.72 4.60 -5.29
CA PHE A 5 -16.98 4.46 -4.53
C PHE A 5 -16.97 3.31 -3.51
N GLU A 6 -16.11 2.29 -3.66
CA GLU A 6 -16.16 1.08 -2.84
C GLU A 6 -15.19 1.07 -1.65
N LEU A 7 -14.22 2.00 -1.61
CA LEU A 7 -13.15 1.96 -0.62
C LEU A 7 -13.54 2.48 0.78
N ASN A 8 -14.75 3.03 0.97
CA ASN A 8 -15.15 3.69 2.23
C ASN A 8 -15.34 2.75 3.44
N TYR A 9 -15.21 1.42 3.27
CA TYR A 9 -15.54 0.46 4.32
C TYR A 9 -14.34 -0.33 4.89
N ILE A 10 -13.18 -0.32 4.23
CA ILE A 10 -12.03 -1.15 4.65
C ILE A 10 -11.39 -0.74 5.98
N ASP A 11 -11.57 0.51 6.38
CA ASP A 11 -11.02 1.16 7.57
C ASP A 11 -12.08 1.28 8.69
N SER A 12 -13.26 0.67 8.52
CA SER A 12 -14.24 0.58 9.60
C SER A 12 -13.91 -0.57 10.55
N LEU A 13 -14.00 -0.34 11.86
CA LEU A 13 -13.94 -1.40 12.88
C LEU A 13 -15.04 -2.46 12.75
N SER A 14 -16.09 -2.19 11.95
CA SER A 14 -17.14 -3.14 11.57
C SER A 14 -16.84 -3.91 10.29
N CYS A 15 -15.64 -3.79 9.72
CA CYS A 15 -15.20 -4.58 8.56
C CYS A 15 -15.24 -6.10 8.90
N PRO A 16 -15.85 -6.95 8.05
CA PRO A 16 -15.92 -8.40 8.28
C PRO A 16 -14.58 -9.04 8.63
N GLY A 17 -13.50 -8.67 7.94
CA GLY A 17 -12.17 -9.18 8.21
C GLY A 17 -11.61 -8.79 9.58
N ILE A 18 -11.94 -7.60 10.09
CA ILE A 18 -11.58 -7.17 11.45
C ILE A 18 -12.37 -7.97 12.49
N LEU A 19 -13.67 -8.14 12.27
CA LEU A 19 -14.53 -8.93 13.15
C LEU A 19 -14.05 -10.39 13.22
N LYS A 20 -13.70 -10.99 12.08
CA LYS A 20 -13.10 -12.32 11.99
C LYS A 20 -11.79 -12.39 12.76
N ALA A 21 -10.90 -11.39 12.62
CA ALA A 21 -9.63 -11.35 13.34
C ALA A 21 -9.82 -11.30 14.87
N ARG A 22 -10.74 -10.47 15.36
CA ARG A 22 -11.08 -10.40 16.79
C ARG A 22 -11.61 -11.73 17.32
N LEU A 23 -12.57 -12.33 16.62
CA LEU A 23 -13.14 -13.63 16.98
C LEU A 23 -12.04 -14.71 17.06
N MET A 24 -11.14 -14.75 16.07
CA MET A 24 -10.04 -15.72 16.06
C MET A 24 -9.07 -15.51 17.24
N ASN A 25 -8.77 -14.26 17.60
CA ASN A 25 -7.93 -13.97 18.76
C ASN A 25 -8.59 -14.44 20.06
N GLU A 26 -9.89 -14.18 20.23
CA GLU A 26 -10.68 -14.65 21.40
C GLU A 26 -10.69 -16.18 21.49
N LEU A 27 -10.96 -16.87 20.38
CA LEU A 27 -10.97 -18.34 20.32
C LEU A 27 -9.59 -18.95 20.65
N ASN A 28 -8.50 -18.24 20.33
CA ASN A 28 -7.14 -18.66 20.63
C ASN A 28 -6.66 -18.25 22.04
N GLY A 29 -7.52 -17.63 22.86
CA GLY A 29 -7.18 -17.15 24.20
C GLY A 29 -6.16 -16.01 24.20
N GLN A 30 -6.02 -15.29 23.08
CA GLN A 30 -5.17 -14.11 23.01
C GLN A 30 -5.90 -12.92 23.63
N ASP A 31 -5.20 -12.18 24.48
CA ASP A 31 -5.69 -10.95 25.07
C ASP A 31 -5.74 -9.85 23.99
N SER A 32 -6.90 -9.72 23.34
CA SER A 32 -7.14 -8.76 22.26
C SER A 32 -6.88 -7.31 22.70
N SER A 33 -7.04 -6.99 23.99
CA SER A 33 -6.79 -5.65 24.53
C SER A 33 -5.34 -5.21 24.39
N LYS A 34 -4.38 -6.15 24.37
CA LYS A 34 -2.94 -5.84 24.19
C LYS A 34 -2.58 -5.50 22.75
N PHE A 35 -3.39 -5.93 21.80
CA PHE A 35 -3.09 -5.77 20.38
C PHE A 35 -3.95 -4.71 19.70
N GLU A 36 -4.95 -4.14 20.39
CA GLU A 36 -5.88 -3.17 19.83
C GLU A 36 -5.16 -1.94 19.23
N PHE A 37 -4.03 -1.54 19.79
CA PHE A 37 -3.17 -0.50 19.23
C PHE A 37 -2.70 -0.80 17.79
N TYR A 38 -2.44 -2.07 17.45
CA TYR A 38 -2.10 -2.45 16.08
C TYR A 38 -3.30 -2.40 15.14
N LEU A 39 -4.50 -2.63 15.65
CA LEU A 39 -5.71 -2.45 14.86
C LEU A 39 -5.94 -0.96 14.56
N GLU A 40 -5.65 -0.07 15.50
CA GLU A 40 -5.67 1.38 15.26
C GLU A 40 -4.65 1.78 14.18
N ILE A 41 -3.43 1.25 14.23
CA ILE A 41 -2.42 1.47 13.17
C ILE A 41 -2.91 0.95 11.82
N TYR A 42 -3.51 -0.24 11.78
CA TYR A 42 -4.07 -0.82 10.55
C TYR A 42 -5.07 0.13 9.89
N VAL A 43 -6.05 0.60 10.67
CA VAL A 43 -7.10 1.52 10.21
C VAL A 43 -6.50 2.86 9.77
N ALA A 44 -5.66 3.47 10.62
CA ALA A 44 -5.07 4.77 10.35
C ALA A 44 -4.20 4.76 9.09
N SER A 45 -3.35 3.74 8.91
CA SER A 45 -2.52 3.61 7.72
C SER A 45 -3.33 3.36 6.44
N LEU A 46 -4.43 2.60 6.49
CA LEU A 46 -5.30 2.46 5.32
C LEU A 46 -6.01 3.76 4.96
N SER A 47 -6.49 4.52 5.95
CA SER A 47 -7.07 5.84 5.73
C SER A 47 -6.04 6.79 5.11
N GLU A 48 -4.81 6.80 5.63
CA GLU A 48 -3.73 7.64 5.10
C GLU A 48 -3.37 7.26 3.66
N ALA A 49 -3.29 5.96 3.34
CA ALA A 49 -3.03 5.49 1.98
C ALA A 49 -4.09 5.99 0.97
N LYS A 50 -5.37 6.04 1.36
CA LYS A 50 -6.45 6.61 0.51
C LYS A 50 -6.30 8.12 0.32
N SER A 51 -5.94 8.85 1.37
CA SER A 51 -5.70 10.30 1.28
C SER A 51 -4.54 10.59 0.32
N LEU A 52 -3.43 9.87 0.49
CA LEU A 52 -2.25 9.97 -0.38
C LEU A 52 -2.56 9.60 -1.83
N LEU A 53 -3.40 8.58 -2.08
CA LEU A 53 -3.87 8.25 -3.43
C LEU A 53 -4.66 9.41 -4.05
N SER A 54 -5.59 9.99 -3.29
CA SER A 54 -6.42 11.11 -3.76
C SER A 54 -5.57 12.33 -4.12
N GLU A 55 -4.58 12.64 -3.30
CA GLU A 55 -3.61 13.70 -3.58
C GLU A 55 -2.70 13.37 -4.77
N ALA A 56 -2.26 12.11 -4.91
CA ALA A 56 -1.45 11.67 -6.04
C ALA A 56 -2.21 11.83 -7.37
N GLN A 57 -3.49 11.45 -7.41
CA GLN A 57 -4.37 11.63 -8.56
C GLN A 57 -4.56 13.12 -8.90
N LEU A 58 -4.74 13.99 -7.90
CA LEU A 58 -4.83 15.44 -8.11
C LEU A 58 -3.55 15.99 -8.75
N LEU A 59 -2.38 15.60 -8.26
CA LEU A 59 -1.08 16.03 -8.79
C LEU A 59 -0.83 15.49 -10.20
N PHE A 60 -1.22 14.24 -10.46
CA PHE A 60 -1.13 13.63 -11.78
C PHE A 60 -1.96 14.40 -12.82
N ASN A 61 -3.19 14.76 -12.46
CA ASN A 61 -4.09 15.54 -13.31
C ASN A 61 -3.58 16.97 -13.58
N ASN A 62 -2.69 17.48 -12.74
CA ASN A 62 -1.99 18.76 -12.91
C ASN A 62 -0.57 18.60 -13.47
N GLU A 63 -0.29 17.46 -14.12
CA GLU A 63 1.00 17.14 -14.77
C GLU A 63 2.23 17.18 -13.84
N SER A 64 2.01 17.12 -12.52
CA SER A 64 3.06 17.07 -11.50
C SER A 64 3.46 15.62 -11.22
N TYR A 65 3.94 14.93 -12.24
CA TYR A 65 4.15 13.48 -12.24
C TYR A 65 5.14 13.00 -11.18
N GLU A 66 6.21 13.77 -10.92
CA GLU A 66 7.17 13.45 -9.85
C GLU A 66 6.52 13.46 -8.47
N ARG A 67 5.59 14.38 -8.22
CA ARG A 67 4.91 14.47 -6.92
C ARG A 67 3.82 13.42 -6.79
N ALA A 68 3.08 13.17 -7.87
CA ALA A 68 2.15 12.05 -7.95
C ALA A 68 2.86 10.72 -7.67
N TYR A 69 4.03 10.50 -8.28
CA TYR A 69 4.82 9.29 -8.06
C TYR A 69 5.26 9.13 -6.61
N PHE A 70 5.79 10.21 -6.03
CA PHE A 70 6.23 10.23 -4.63
C PHE A 70 5.08 9.86 -3.68
N LEU A 71 3.90 10.46 -3.86
CA LEU A 71 2.74 10.17 -3.03
C LEU A 71 2.21 8.75 -3.24
N GLY A 72 2.24 8.23 -4.48
CA GLY A 72 1.90 6.84 -4.76
C GLY A 72 2.82 5.86 -4.00
N MET A 73 4.14 6.10 -4.01
CA MET A 73 5.09 5.31 -3.22
C MET A 73 4.87 5.43 -1.71
N ALA A 74 4.48 6.61 -1.22
CA ALA A 74 4.12 6.80 0.19
C ALA A 74 2.85 6.03 0.56
N ALA A 75 1.84 6.02 -0.32
CA ALA A 75 0.62 5.25 -0.12
C ALA A 75 0.88 3.74 -0.07
N LEU A 76 1.78 3.21 -0.92
CA LEU A 76 2.21 1.81 -0.82
C LEU A 76 2.91 1.48 0.51
N GLU A 77 3.72 2.41 1.04
CA GLU A 77 4.32 2.23 2.37
C GLU A 77 3.26 2.20 3.47
N GLU A 78 2.21 3.01 3.38
CA GLU A 78 1.09 2.97 4.32
C GLU A 78 0.27 1.69 4.21
N ILE A 79 0.00 1.20 2.99
CA ILE A 79 -0.60 -0.13 2.78
C ILE A 79 0.29 -1.20 3.43
N SER A 80 1.61 -1.12 3.27
CA SER A 80 2.53 -2.08 3.90
C SER A 80 2.47 -2.03 5.44
N LYS A 81 2.44 -0.82 6.02
CA LYS A 81 2.31 -0.63 7.47
C LYS A 81 1.00 -1.19 7.99
N SER A 82 -0.11 -1.01 7.25
CA SER A 82 -1.39 -1.58 7.65
C SER A 82 -1.31 -3.10 7.67
N GLN A 83 -0.80 -3.75 6.62
CA GLN A 83 -0.64 -5.20 6.59
C GLN A 83 0.28 -5.72 7.71
N LEU A 84 1.39 -5.02 8.00
CA LEU A 84 2.29 -5.35 9.09
C LEU A 84 1.59 -5.26 10.47
N ALA A 85 0.78 -4.24 10.67
CA ALA A 85 0.02 -4.05 11.89
C ALA A 85 -1.06 -5.14 12.05
N ALA A 86 -1.79 -5.48 10.98
CA ALA A 86 -2.73 -6.59 10.96
C ALA A 86 -2.06 -7.94 11.26
N ASP A 87 -0.90 -8.22 10.67
CA ASP A 87 -0.13 -9.43 10.98
C ASP A 87 0.29 -9.49 12.45
N THR A 88 0.56 -8.34 13.08
CA THR A 88 0.88 -8.28 14.51
C THR A 88 -0.37 -8.48 15.36
N PHE A 89 -1.47 -7.84 14.98
CA PHE A 89 -2.76 -7.95 15.64
C PHE A 89 -3.29 -9.40 15.68
N THR A 90 -3.08 -10.13 14.58
CA THR A 90 -3.49 -11.54 14.45
C THR A 90 -2.50 -12.53 15.08
N GLY A 91 -1.41 -12.02 15.68
CA GLY A 91 -0.33 -12.84 16.23
C GLY A 91 0.47 -13.61 15.18
N TYR A 92 0.36 -13.26 13.90
CA TYR A 92 1.12 -13.88 12.82
C TYR A 92 2.61 -13.50 12.88
N ILE A 93 2.91 -12.26 13.27
CA ILE A 93 4.27 -11.80 13.56
C ILE A 93 4.37 -11.24 14.97
N THR A 94 5.60 -11.18 15.51
CA THR A 94 5.82 -10.61 16.83
C THR A 94 5.92 -9.08 16.79
N GLU A 95 5.66 -8.41 17.91
CA GLU A 95 5.90 -6.96 18.05
C GLU A 95 7.37 -6.58 17.76
N LYS A 96 8.32 -7.47 18.06
CA LYS A 96 9.73 -7.26 17.73
C LYS A 96 9.93 -7.21 16.22
N ASP A 97 9.33 -8.14 15.48
CA ASP A 97 9.41 -8.20 14.03
C ASP A 97 8.70 -7.00 13.39
N PHE A 98 7.55 -6.60 13.94
CA PHE A 98 6.86 -5.36 13.59
C PHE A 98 7.80 -4.16 13.71
N LYS A 99 8.39 -3.92 14.89
CA LYS A 99 9.27 -2.76 15.13
C LYS A 99 10.48 -2.75 14.20
N SER A 100 11.04 -3.93 13.91
CA SER A 100 12.18 -4.07 13.00
C SER A 100 11.82 -3.77 11.54
N SER A 101 10.61 -4.13 11.10
CA SER A 101 10.16 -3.94 9.73
C SER A 101 9.55 -2.56 9.49
N TYR A 102 8.89 -1.98 10.49
CA TYR A 102 8.19 -0.71 10.40
C TYR A 102 9.10 0.46 9.99
N ARG A 103 10.37 0.42 10.41
CA ARG A 103 11.38 1.46 10.12
C ARG A 103 12.17 1.21 8.84
N ASP A 104 12.02 0.04 8.24
CA ASP A 104 12.81 -0.39 7.08
C ASP A 104 11.98 -0.23 5.80
N HIS A 105 12.35 0.74 4.97
CA HIS A 105 11.61 1.07 3.75
C HIS A 105 11.62 -0.07 2.75
N GLU A 106 12.74 -0.76 2.59
CA GLU A 106 12.87 -1.86 1.64
C GLU A 106 12.01 -3.05 2.07
N LYS A 107 12.01 -3.40 3.36
CA LYS A 107 11.13 -4.44 3.89
C LYS A 107 9.65 -4.09 3.73
N LYS A 108 9.27 -2.82 3.91
CA LYS A 108 7.89 -2.37 3.69
C LYS A 108 7.48 -2.56 2.23
N ILE A 109 8.27 -2.09 1.29
CA ILE A 109 7.97 -2.23 -0.14
C ILE A 109 7.91 -3.69 -0.55
N ASN A 110 8.84 -4.53 -0.09
CA ASN A 110 8.83 -5.97 -0.38
C ASN A 110 7.56 -6.67 0.10
N ARG A 111 6.98 -6.26 1.23
CA ARG A 111 5.75 -6.86 1.79
C ARG A 111 4.51 -6.61 0.93
N VAL A 112 4.52 -5.59 0.08
CA VAL A 112 3.40 -5.26 -0.82
C VAL A 112 3.64 -5.67 -2.27
N LYS A 113 4.67 -6.47 -2.56
CA LYS A 113 4.94 -7.01 -3.91
C LYS A 113 3.80 -7.82 -4.51
N TRP A 114 2.93 -8.39 -3.66
CA TRP A 114 1.72 -9.07 -4.12
C TRP A 114 0.80 -8.14 -4.93
N ILE A 115 0.82 -6.82 -4.68
CA ILE A 115 0.05 -5.83 -5.46
C ILE A 115 0.47 -5.83 -6.93
N GLN A 116 1.78 -5.87 -7.17
CA GLN A 116 2.34 -5.92 -8.52
C GLN A 116 1.95 -7.23 -9.21
N LEU A 117 2.08 -8.34 -8.49
CA LEU A 117 1.71 -9.66 -9.00
C LEU A 117 0.22 -9.71 -9.37
N ASP A 118 -0.67 -9.34 -8.44
CA ASP A 118 -2.12 -9.34 -8.65
C ASP A 118 -2.53 -8.36 -9.77
N GLY A 119 -1.99 -7.14 -9.74
CA GLY A 119 -2.36 -6.10 -10.69
C GLY A 119 -1.89 -6.37 -12.13
N ASN A 120 -0.83 -7.17 -12.31
CA ASN A 120 -0.36 -7.57 -13.63
C ASN A 120 -0.90 -8.94 -14.09
N SER A 121 -1.33 -9.81 -13.17
CA SER A 121 -1.76 -11.18 -13.50
C SER A 121 -3.27 -11.41 -13.52
N ILE A 122 -4.05 -10.70 -12.70
CA ILE A 122 -5.49 -10.91 -12.60
C ILE A 122 -6.19 -10.11 -13.72
N PRO A 123 -7.02 -10.75 -14.57
CA PRO A 123 -7.60 -10.10 -15.76
C PRO A 123 -8.31 -8.77 -15.50
N VAL A 124 -9.02 -8.63 -14.38
CA VAL A 124 -9.77 -7.41 -14.00
C VAL A 124 -8.87 -6.20 -13.71
N TYR A 125 -7.61 -6.43 -13.35
CA TYR A 125 -6.61 -5.38 -13.15
C TYR A 125 -5.57 -5.34 -14.28
N SER A 126 -5.50 -6.38 -15.11
CA SER A 126 -4.40 -6.55 -16.05
C SER A 126 -4.36 -5.47 -17.13
N TYR A 127 -3.17 -5.31 -17.72
CA TYR A 127 -2.89 -4.38 -18.83
C TYR A 127 -3.85 -4.53 -20.03
N LEU A 128 -4.58 -5.64 -20.15
CA LEU A 128 -5.58 -5.85 -21.19
C LEU A 128 -6.77 -4.87 -21.10
N ILE A 129 -6.98 -4.23 -19.95
CA ILE A 129 -8.11 -3.31 -19.71
C ILE A 129 -7.70 -1.85 -19.85
N ASP A 130 -6.53 -1.46 -19.35
CA ASP A 130 -6.08 -0.06 -19.32
C ASP A 130 -4.70 0.19 -19.95
N SER A 131 -4.02 -0.87 -20.44
CA SER A 131 -2.67 -0.83 -21.02
C SER A 131 -1.59 -0.26 -20.10
N ILE A 132 -1.78 -0.32 -18.78
CA ILE A 132 -0.81 0.16 -17.79
C ILE A 132 -0.22 -1.06 -17.07
N GLU A 133 1.09 -1.27 -17.19
CA GLU A 133 1.81 -2.27 -16.40
C GLU A 133 2.28 -1.66 -15.07
N ILE A 134 2.12 -2.40 -13.97
CA ILE A 134 2.71 -2.00 -12.68
C ILE A 134 4.19 -2.38 -12.69
N GLU A 135 5.04 -1.36 -12.71
CA GLU A 135 6.49 -1.49 -12.66
C GLU A 135 6.98 -1.96 -11.28
N ASP A 136 8.25 -2.40 -11.23
CA ASP A 136 8.93 -2.68 -9.97
C ASP A 136 8.99 -1.45 -9.06
N PHE A 137 8.69 -1.67 -7.79
CA PHE A 137 8.73 -0.61 -6.78
C PHE A 137 10.18 -0.26 -6.43
N ASP A 138 10.66 0.86 -6.97
CA ASP A 138 12.03 1.35 -6.77
C ASP A 138 12.08 2.48 -5.72
N PHE A 139 12.71 2.20 -4.58
CA PHE A 139 12.92 3.17 -3.50
C PHE A 139 13.86 4.31 -3.91
N ASN A 140 14.86 4.05 -4.76
CA ASN A 140 15.75 5.11 -5.25
C ASN A 140 14.96 6.06 -6.15
N LYS A 141 14.06 5.53 -6.98
CA LYS A 141 13.15 6.34 -7.81
C LYS A 141 12.23 7.22 -6.94
N LYS A 142 11.77 6.74 -5.78
CA LYS A 142 11.04 7.57 -4.78
C LYS A 142 11.87 8.77 -4.32
N MET A 143 13.15 8.57 -4.02
CA MET A 143 14.04 9.66 -3.57
C MET A 143 14.29 10.67 -4.70
N GLN A 144 14.47 10.19 -5.93
CA GLN A 144 14.63 11.03 -7.13
C GLN A 144 13.36 11.85 -7.44
N ALA A 145 12.18 11.34 -7.09
CA ALA A 145 10.91 12.05 -7.26
C ALA A 145 10.76 13.23 -6.27
N MET A 146 11.52 13.24 -5.18
CA MET A 146 11.43 14.26 -4.14
C MET A 146 12.53 15.32 -4.28
N TYR A 147 13.77 14.88 -4.47
CA TYR A 147 14.96 15.70 -4.31
C TYR A 147 15.72 15.93 -5.62
N VAL A 148 16.38 17.08 -5.71
CA VAL A 148 17.39 17.34 -6.76
C VAL A 148 18.61 16.48 -6.48
N ASP A 149 19.09 15.78 -7.50
CA ASP A 149 20.26 14.92 -7.42
C ASP A 149 21.49 15.60 -8.03
N VAL A 150 22.68 15.28 -7.50
CA VAL A 150 23.95 15.89 -7.91
C VAL A 150 25.03 14.82 -8.06
N ASP A 151 25.50 14.63 -9.30
CA ASP A 151 26.70 13.86 -9.59
C ASP A 151 27.91 14.80 -9.63
N PHE A 152 28.75 14.74 -8.59
CA PHE A 152 29.94 15.58 -8.47
C PHE A 152 31.08 15.16 -9.40
N HIS A 153 31.14 13.89 -9.83
CA HIS A 153 32.15 13.41 -10.76
C HIS A 153 31.86 13.91 -12.17
N LEU A 154 30.59 13.81 -12.59
CA LEU A 154 30.13 14.28 -13.90
C LEU A 154 29.75 15.78 -13.89
N LYS A 155 29.79 16.44 -12.73
CA LYS A 155 29.32 17.83 -12.52
C LYS A 155 27.91 18.06 -13.07
N LYS A 156 27.02 17.10 -12.84
CA LYS A 156 25.65 17.09 -13.38
C LYS A 156 24.64 17.24 -12.25
N VAL A 157 23.68 18.15 -12.44
CA VAL A 157 22.49 18.28 -11.60
C VAL A 157 21.32 17.64 -12.34
N SER A 158 20.50 16.86 -11.65
CA SER A 158 19.26 16.30 -12.19
C SER A 158 18.07 16.69 -11.34
N LYS A 159 16.98 17.11 -11.97
CA LYS A 159 15.73 17.48 -11.29
C LYS A 159 14.75 16.31 -11.27
N PRO A 160 13.82 16.26 -10.30
CA PRO A 160 12.79 15.22 -10.24
C PRO A 160 11.98 15.06 -11.54
N ASN A 161 11.57 16.16 -12.17
CA ASN A 161 10.80 16.16 -13.42
C ASN A 161 11.60 15.69 -14.65
N GLU A 162 12.91 15.50 -14.53
CA GLU A 162 13.76 14.90 -15.58
C GLU A 162 13.91 13.38 -15.37
N LYS A 163 13.50 12.86 -14.21
CA LYS A 163 13.66 11.46 -13.81
C LYS A 163 12.35 10.70 -13.77
N ILE A 164 11.26 11.38 -13.42
CA ILE A 164 9.94 10.79 -13.33
C ILE A 164 9.10 11.20 -14.53
N ILE A 165 8.73 10.20 -15.33
CA ILE A 165 7.83 10.36 -16.48
C ILE A 165 6.38 10.04 -16.08
N LYS A 166 5.43 10.41 -16.94
CA LYS A 166 4.00 10.19 -16.72
C LYS A 166 3.68 8.72 -16.45
N GLU A 167 4.30 7.82 -17.20
CA GLU A 167 4.08 6.38 -17.14
C GLU A 167 4.43 5.82 -15.77
N TYR A 168 5.50 6.31 -15.13
CA TYR A 168 5.87 5.91 -13.78
C TYR A 168 4.82 6.35 -12.77
N ALA A 169 4.35 7.59 -12.86
CA ALA A 169 3.30 8.10 -11.98
C ALA A 169 1.98 7.34 -12.17
N GLN A 170 1.63 7.00 -13.41
CA GLN A 170 0.44 6.24 -13.74
C GLN A 170 0.51 4.80 -13.23
N SER A 171 1.66 4.14 -13.40
CA SER A 171 1.96 2.80 -12.89
C SER A 171 1.82 2.72 -11.36
N ILE A 172 2.38 3.68 -10.62
CA ILE A 172 2.29 3.66 -9.15
C ILE A 172 0.90 4.01 -8.62
N ILE A 173 0.16 4.91 -9.28
CA ILE A 173 -1.25 5.19 -8.94
C ILE A 173 -2.08 3.92 -9.10
N LYS A 174 -1.94 3.23 -10.24
CA LYS A 174 -2.60 1.95 -10.48
C LYS A 174 -2.26 0.92 -9.41
N ALA A 175 -0.99 0.83 -9.00
CA ALA A 175 -0.58 -0.09 -7.94
C ALA A 175 -1.32 0.18 -6.62
N VAL A 176 -1.43 1.45 -6.22
CA VAL A 176 -2.14 1.82 -4.99
C VAL A 176 -3.64 1.51 -5.09
N GLU A 177 -4.27 1.79 -6.24
CA GLU A 177 -5.68 1.44 -6.50
C GLU A 177 -5.91 -0.07 -6.39
N VAL A 178 -5.09 -0.88 -7.06
CA VAL A 178 -5.15 -2.34 -6.97
C VAL A 178 -4.95 -2.81 -5.54
N GLY A 179 -3.96 -2.27 -4.83
CA GLY A 179 -3.70 -2.66 -3.44
C GLY A 179 -4.88 -2.41 -2.52
N LEU A 180 -5.46 -1.21 -2.57
CA LEU A 180 -6.63 -0.87 -1.77
C LEU A 180 -7.86 -1.70 -2.16
N HIS A 181 -8.08 -1.90 -3.46
CA HIS A 181 -9.21 -2.69 -3.95
C HIS A 181 -9.09 -4.16 -3.56
N ARG A 182 -7.91 -4.77 -3.70
CA ARG A 182 -7.67 -6.16 -3.27
C ARG A 182 -7.88 -6.32 -1.78
N ILE A 183 -7.46 -5.35 -0.97
CA ILE A 183 -7.72 -5.36 0.48
C ILE A 183 -9.22 -5.32 0.75
N HIS A 184 -9.96 -4.47 0.05
CA HIS A 184 -11.42 -4.43 0.14
C HIS A 184 -12.07 -5.76 -0.24
N GLU A 185 -11.72 -6.30 -1.40
CA GLU A 185 -12.24 -7.57 -1.90
C GLU A 185 -12.03 -8.70 -0.89
N VAL A 186 -10.79 -8.89 -0.42
CA VAL A 186 -10.44 -9.96 0.53
C VAL A 186 -11.11 -9.75 1.90
N THR A 187 -11.04 -8.55 2.47
CA THR A 187 -11.45 -8.33 3.88
C THR A 187 -12.91 -7.97 4.05
N VAL A 188 -13.54 -7.31 3.06
CA VAL A 188 -14.93 -6.85 3.13
C VAL A 188 -15.84 -7.78 2.34
N GLN A 189 -15.49 -8.10 1.10
CA GLN A 189 -16.39 -8.90 0.23
C GLN A 189 -16.28 -10.40 0.53
N GLU A 190 -15.06 -10.95 0.61
CA GLU A 190 -14.82 -12.36 0.95
C GLU A 190 -14.94 -12.61 2.47
N GLY A 191 -14.78 -11.57 3.29
CA GLY A 191 -14.80 -11.68 4.75
C GLY A 191 -13.60 -12.44 5.31
N GLU A 192 -12.47 -12.44 4.60
CA GLU A 192 -11.22 -13.02 5.08
C GLU A 192 -10.56 -12.16 6.16
N GLN A 193 -9.75 -12.82 6.98
CA GLN A 193 -9.04 -12.15 8.08
C GLN A 193 -8.09 -11.08 7.54
N ILE A 194 -8.00 -9.93 8.21
CA ILE A 194 -7.01 -8.89 7.87
C ILE A 194 -5.57 -9.41 7.97
N GLY A 195 -4.66 -8.80 7.22
CA GLY A 195 -3.24 -9.14 7.19
C GLY A 195 -2.85 -9.95 5.96
N THR A 196 -1.56 -10.25 5.86
CA THR A 196 -0.96 -10.84 4.65
C THR A 196 -1.46 -12.25 4.35
N LYS A 197 -1.91 -12.99 5.38
CA LYS A 197 -2.53 -14.32 5.21
C LYS A 197 -3.74 -14.33 4.28
N GLY A 198 -4.52 -13.25 4.23
CA GLY A 198 -5.67 -13.15 3.31
C GLY A 198 -5.26 -13.15 1.84
N PHE A 199 -4.01 -12.79 1.54
CA PHE A 199 -3.47 -12.66 0.19
C PHE A 199 -2.51 -13.80 -0.20
N MET A 200 -2.07 -14.61 0.77
CA MET A 200 -1.23 -15.79 0.52
C MET A 200 -2.13 -17.01 0.28
N LYS A 201 -2.61 -17.19 -0.97
CA LYS A 201 -3.29 -18.42 -1.42
C LYS A 201 -2.32 -19.31 -2.20
#